data_AF-A0A2N7TGR3-F1
#
_entry.id   AF-A0A2N7TGR3-F1
#
_cell.length_a   1.000
_cell.length_b   1.000
_cell.length_c   1.000
_cell.angle_alpha   90.00
_cell.angle_beta   90.00
_cell.angle_gamma   90.00
#
_symmetry.space_group_name_H-M   'P 1'
#
loop_
_entity.id
_entity.type
_entity.pdbx_description
1 polymer ?
#
loop_
_entity_poly.entity_id
_entity_poly.type
_entity_poly.pdbx_seq_one_letter_code
_entity_poly.pdbx_strand_id
1 'polypeptide(L)'
;MNAGWRLGLVLSCWLLASPAAGMVGLYDEATLAYWSRITPEDIRRVHDEDLSPAFEAEERERLAGVELAFPLRCPVPASEPFCYYQQTLADGRRQVVMSVASLRLFGDLALAMAWLQLEGLSIETPSQYLAMLRHRRPESFPEGRYPLPLAALGVPDDVRERAEVMVLYGKIFTSSVVFVLLHELGHALHRHPGYGPEVSREAARRHEAEADDFALDVMARLAYPPLGMSVFFTLLAHWEPNRWHFADEAAYRAHLADATHPLTSDRLRGLAAALSERRDAFARAEPDFAAARERIDGVADEIGRLAGFLDDRDIQEGIVRLGRATEPAVLQPRREGELVIDPAVAAAGQPFAGTFQGTLGDASGELPVWLVLERQGDRVQGVFTYGLGLGHLEGEVQAGRLHFGWTLGLEQGLGLLEAAADDGRLHGSWGRERSADDGGHWELWREELE
;
A
#
# COMPACT_ATOMS: atom_id res chain seq x y z
N MET A 1 23.83 -7.91 52.69
CA MET A 1 24.53 -6.77 52.04
C MET A 1 24.58 -7.07 50.56
N ASN A 2 23.57 -6.64 49.82
CA ASN A 2 23.42 -6.80 48.37
C ASN A 2 23.36 -5.40 47.76
N ALA A 3 24.22 -5.09 46.79
CA ALA A 3 24.22 -3.82 46.09
C ALA A 3 24.68 -3.99 44.63
N GLY A 4 23.89 -3.40 43.72
CA GLY A 4 24.23 -3.06 42.33
C GLY A 4 24.29 -4.28 41.41
N TRP A 5 23.69 -4.32 40.22
CA TRP A 5 23.49 -3.25 39.25
C TRP A 5 22.25 -3.58 38.40
N ARG A 6 21.33 -2.63 38.23
CA ARG A 6 20.34 -2.63 37.15
C ARG A 6 20.70 -1.47 36.23
N LEU A 7 21.36 -1.76 35.11
CA LEU A 7 21.44 -0.81 34.01
C LEU A 7 20.11 -0.94 33.24
N GLY A 8 19.21 0.01 33.47
CA GLY A 8 18.10 0.27 32.56
C GLY A 8 18.63 1.12 31.41
N LEU A 9 18.78 0.52 30.23
CA LEU A 9 18.96 1.24 28.98
C LEU A 9 17.56 1.43 28.39
N VAL A 10 16.96 2.57 28.71
CA VAL A 10 15.80 3.11 28.00
C VAL A 10 16.38 3.87 26.81
N LEU A 11 16.49 3.21 25.66
CA LEU A 11 16.66 3.89 24.38
C LEU A 11 15.27 4.15 23.81
N SER A 12 14.65 5.23 24.29
CA SER A 12 13.48 5.82 23.65
C SER A 12 13.92 6.49 22.36
N CYS A 13 13.96 5.73 21.25
CA CYS A 13 13.93 6.33 19.93
C CYS A 13 12.55 6.97 19.75
N TRP A 14 12.50 8.28 19.95
CA TRP A 14 11.40 9.13 19.52
C TRP A 14 11.34 9.09 17.98
N LEU A 15 10.68 8.05 17.45
CA LEU A 15 10.13 8.07 16.10
C LEU A 15 8.96 9.03 16.11
N LEU A 16 9.27 10.33 16.02
CA LEU A 16 8.27 11.31 15.64
C LEU A 16 7.71 10.83 14.30
N ALA A 17 6.43 10.45 14.28
CA ALA A 17 5.68 10.28 13.06
C ALA A 17 5.85 11.58 12.27
N SER A 18 6.76 11.60 11.30
CA SER A 18 6.84 12.71 10.37
C SER A 18 5.45 12.78 9.74
N PRO A 19 4.77 13.94 9.75
CA PRO A 19 3.51 14.06 9.02
C PRO A 19 3.79 13.59 7.60
N ALA A 20 2.94 12.71 7.08
CA ALA A 20 3.04 12.25 5.70
C ALA A 20 3.28 13.50 4.84
N ALA A 21 4.41 13.54 4.12
CA ALA A 21 4.68 14.66 3.23
C ALA A 21 3.54 14.66 2.23
N GLY A 22 2.65 15.66 2.33
CA GLY A 22 1.35 15.56 1.69
C GLY A 22 1.49 15.40 0.19
N MET A 23 0.52 14.74 -0.45
CA MET A 23 0.46 14.61 -1.92
C MET A 23 0.23 15.94 -2.66
N VAL A 24 0.41 17.07 -1.97
CA VAL A 24 0.37 18.43 -2.50
C VAL A 24 1.55 18.58 -3.45
N GLY A 25 1.39 18.09 -4.68
CA GLY A 25 2.43 18.13 -5.70
C GLY A 25 2.51 16.88 -6.59
N LEU A 26 1.78 15.80 -6.28
CA LEU A 26 1.83 14.60 -7.13
C LEU A 26 1.32 14.90 -8.55
N TYR A 27 0.18 15.58 -8.65
CA TYR A 27 -0.35 16.11 -9.91
C TYR A 27 -0.27 17.62 -9.91
N ASP A 28 0.08 18.21 -11.06
CA ASP A 28 0.00 19.65 -11.26
C ASP A 28 -1.46 20.13 -11.41
N GLU A 29 -1.67 21.44 -11.32
CA GLU A 29 -3.01 22.04 -11.38
C GLU A 29 -3.66 21.88 -12.76
N ALA A 30 -2.87 21.92 -13.84
CA ALA A 30 -3.38 21.76 -15.19
C ALA A 30 -3.96 20.36 -15.42
N THR A 31 -3.27 19.34 -14.92
CA THR A 31 -3.70 17.94 -14.93
C THR A 31 -5.00 17.79 -14.15
N LEU A 32 -5.06 18.31 -12.92
CA LEU A 32 -6.27 18.22 -12.11
C LEU A 32 -7.44 19.00 -12.72
N ALA A 33 -7.18 20.19 -13.29
CA ALA A 33 -8.20 20.98 -13.98
C ALA A 33 -8.74 20.24 -15.21
N TYR A 34 -7.89 19.57 -15.98
CA TYR A 34 -8.31 18.71 -17.10
C TYR A 34 -9.27 17.62 -16.62
N TRP A 35 -8.87 16.84 -15.60
CA TRP A 35 -9.65 15.71 -15.09
C TRP A 35 -10.92 16.14 -14.34
N SER A 36 -10.93 17.33 -13.74
CA SER A 36 -12.12 17.90 -13.06
C SER A 36 -13.31 18.13 -13.98
N ARG A 37 -13.09 18.17 -15.29
CA ARG A 37 -14.16 18.31 -16.29
C ARG A 37 -14.79 16.98 -16.69
N ILE A 38 -14.09 15.87 -16.49
CA ILE A 38 -14.48 14.56 -17.04
C ILE A 38 -14.98 13.66 -15.90
N THR A 39 -14.12 13.39 -14.92
CA THR A 39 -14.40 12.40 -13.88
C THR A 39 -15.65 12.73 -13.04
N PRO A 40 -15.89 13.99 -12.62
CA PRO A 40 -17.11 14.34 -11.90
C PRO A 40 -18.40 14.15 -12.72
N GLU A 41 -18.35 14.35 -14.03
CA GLU A 41 -19.52 14.16 -14.90
C GLU A 41 -19.86 12.67 -15.02
N ASP A 42 -18.85 11.82 -15.23
CA ASP A 42 -19.04 10.37 -15.27
C ASP A 42 -19.58 9.81 -13.96
N ILE A 43 -19.07 10.25 -12.80
CA ILE A 43 -19.58 9.80 -11.50
C ILE A 43 -21.01 10.26 -11.27
N ARG A 44 -21.35 11.51 -11.63
CA ARG A 44 -22.74 11.99 -11.55
C ARG A 44 -23.66 11.20 -12.46
N ARG A 45 -23.21 10.87 -13.67
CA ARG A 45 -23.97 10.04 -14.60
C ARG A 45 -24.25 8.65 -14.02
N VAL A 46 -23.24 7.96 -13.49
CA VAL A 46 -23.44 6.67 -12.79
C VAL A 46 -24.41 6.83 -11.62
N HIS A 47 -24.26 7.88 -10.82
CA HIS A 47 -25.19 8.15 -9.72
C HIS A 47 -26.64 8.34 -10.21
N ASP A 48 -26.86 9.19 -11.19
CA ASP A 48 -28.20 9.60 -11.62
C ASP A 48 -28.89 8.53 -12.50
N GLU A 49 -28.14 7.85 -13.36
CA GLU A 49 -28.65 6.88 -14.33
C GLU A 49 -28.70 5.45 -13.79
N ASP A 50 -27.75 5.06 -12.93
CA ASP A 50 -27.65 3.68 -12.44
C ASP A 50 -28.04 3.54 -10.96
N LEU A 51 -27.44 4.34 -10.07
CA LEU A 51 -27.60 4.16 -8.61
C LEU A 51 -28.94 4.69 -8.09
N SER A 52 -29.30 5.92 -8.45
CA SER A 52 -30.52 6.58 -7.96
C SER A 52 -31.80 5.80 -8.32
N PRO A 53 -31.94 5.20 -9.52
CA PRO A 53 -33.08 4.35 -9.83
C PRO A 53 -33.17 3.08 -9.00
N ALA A 54 -32.04 2.56 -8.49
CA ALA A 54 -31.98 1.35 -7.65
C ALA A 54 -32.35 1.60 -6.19
N PHE A 55 -32.32 2.85 -5.74
CA PHE A 55 -32.71 3.24 -4.39
C PHE A 55 -34.19 2.98 -4.13
N GLU A 56 -34.50 2.49 -2.93
CA GLU A 56 -35.85 2.40 -2.39
C GLU A 56 -36.48 3.80 -2.30
N ALA A 57 -37.81 3.86 -2.18
CA ALA A 57 -38.51 5.15 -2.10
C ALA A 57 -38.05 5.98 -0.89
N GLU A 58 -37.90 5.35 0.27
CA GLU A 58 -37.43 6.01 1.50
C GLU A 58 -35.98 6.48 1.38
N GLU A 59 -35.11 5.66 0.78
CA GLU A 59 -33.71 6.01 0.55
C GLU A 59 -33.59 7.25 -0.36
N ARG A 60 -34.34 7.29 -1.46
CA ARG A 60 -34.42 8.47 -2.33
C ARG A 60 -34.88 9.71 -1.61
N GLU A 61 -35.92 9.60 -0.78
CA GLU A 61 -36.41 10.75 0.00
C GLU A 61 -35.35 11.24 0.98
N ARG A 62 -34.67 10.32 1.68
CA ARG A 62 -33.66 10.67 2.69
C ARG A 62 -32.35 11.16 2.09
N LEU A 63 -32.02 10.76 0.87
CA LEU A 63 -30.87 11.23 0.11
C LEU A 63 -31.19 12.45 -0.76
N ALA A 64 -32.46 12.87 -0.81
CA ALA A 64 -32.84 14.08 -1.53
C ALA A 64 -32.05 15.29 -1.03
N GLY A 65 -31.43 16.01 -1.96
CA GLY A 65 -30.62 17.20 -1.68
C GLY A 65 -29.22 16.94 -1.11
N VAL A 66 -28.75 15.68 -1.09
CA VAL A 66 -27.32 15.40 -0.88
C VAL A 66 -26.55 15.86 -2.12
N GLU A 67 -25.54 16.72 -1.92
CA GLU A 67 -24.72 17.26 -3.01
C GLU A 67 -23.47 16.41 -3.23
N LEU A 68 -23.10 16.15 -4.49
CA LEU A 68 -21.81 15.55 -4.84
C LEU A 68 -20.80 16.65 -5.20
N ALA A 69 -19.71 16.74 -4.43
CA ALA A 69 -18.66 17.73 -4.60
C ALA A 69 -17.31 17.09 -4.96
N PHE A 70 -16.63 17.70 -5.91
CA PHE A 70 -15.38 17.20 -6.47
C PHE A 70 -14.31 18.29 -6.45
N PRO A 71 -13.79 18.67 -5.26
CA PRO A 71 -12.70 19.63 -5.19
C PRO A 71 -11.46 19.07 -5.89
N LEU A 72 -10.61 19.94 -6.44
CA LEU A 72 -9.39 19.49 -7.12
C LEU A 72 -8.48 18.66 -6.21
N ARG A 73 -8.41 19.02 -4.93
CA ARG A 73 -7.58 18.39 -3.90
C ARG A 73 -8.37 18.21 -2.61
N CYS A 74 -7.87 17.37 -1.72
CA CYS A 74 -8.44 17.25 -0.39
C CYS A 74 -8.34 18.58 0.37
N PRO A 75 -9.45 19.14 0.86
CA PRO A 75 -9.40 20.39 1.60
C PRO A 75 -8.73 20.22 2.97
N VAL A 76 -8.97 19.10 3.67
CA VAL A 76 -8.37 18.80 4.98
C VAL A 76 -8.36 17.28 5.23
N PRO A 77 -7.22 16.66 5.60
CA PRO A 77 -5.86 17.20 5.49
C PRO A 77 -5.39 17.17 4.03
N ALA A 78 -4.61 18.18 3.61
CA ALA A 78 -4.11 18.29 2.23
C ALA A 78 -3.19 17.11 1.80
N SER A 79 -2.76 16.29 2.76
CA SER A 79 -1.94 15.10 2.54
C SER A 79 -2.72 13.83 2.21
N GLU A 80 -4.06 13.82 2.34
CA GLU A 80 -4.87 12.60 2.19
C GLU A 80 -5.06 12.19 0.70
N PRO A 81 -4.50 11.06 0.23
CA PRO A 81 -4.70 10.54 -1.11
C PRO A 81 -6.08 10.01 -1.38
N PHE A 82 -6.80 9.51 -0.39
CA PHE A 82 -8.12 8.92 -0.56
C PHE A 82 -9.16 9.78 0.15
N CYS A 83 -9.27 11.02 -0.33
CA CYS A 83 -10.15 12.04 0.22
C CYS A 83 -11.59 11.82 -0.28
N TYR A 84 -12.23 10.85 0.35
CA TYR A 84 -13.63 10.49 0.20
C TYR A 84 -14.28 10.58 1.57
N TYR A 85 -15.30 11.42 1.70
CA TYR A 85 -16.00 11.59 2.97
C TYR A 85 -17.37 12.25 2.77
N GLN A 86 -18.25 12.01 3.72
CA GLN A 86 -19.48 12.76 3.90
C GLN A 86 -19.29 13.89 4.91
N GLN A 87 -19.90 15.04 4.65
CA GLN A 87 -19.98 16.15 5.61
C GLN A 87 -21.36 16.79 5.64
N THR A 88 -21.70 17.36 6.79
CA THR A 88 -22.87 18.23 6.95
C THR A 88 -22.39 19.67 7.09
N LEU A 89 -22.80 20.53 6.17
CA LEU A 89 -22.44 21.94 6.13
C LEU A 89 -23.16 22.72 7.25
N ALA A 90 -22.66 23.92 7.56
CA ALA A 90 -23.22 24.78 8.61
C ALA A 90 -24.69 25.17 8.38
N ASP A 91 -25.16 25.15 7.13
CA ASP A 91 -26.55 25.40 6.75
C ASP A 91 -27.43 24.14 6.77
N GLY A 92 -26.90 23.01 7.23
CA GLY A 92 -27.59 21.73 7.34
C GLY A 92 -27.61 20.90 6.05
N ARG A 93 -27.08 21.41 4.93
CA ARG A 93 -26.95 20.61 3.70
C ARG A 93 -25.92 19.49 3.90
N ARG A 94 -26.18 18.34 3.31
CA ARG A 94 -25.25 17.19 3.33
C ARG A 94 -24.52 17.13 1.99
N GLN A 95 -23.24 16.83 2.05
CA GLN A 95 -22.38 16.73 0.88
C GLN A 95 -21.52 15.48 0.96
N VAL A 96 -21.42 14.75 -0.14
CA VAL A 96 -20.40 13.72 -0.35
C VAL A 96 -19.28 14.35 -1.16
N VAL A 97 -18.05 14.24 -0.65
CA VAL A 97 -16.85 14.83 -1.24
C VAL A 97 -15.96 13.72 -1.78
N MET A 98 -15.55 13.84 -3.05
CA MET A 98 -14.56 12.96 -3.67
C MET A 98 -13.56 13.80 -4.45
N SER A 99 -12.33 13.95 -3.93
CA SER A 99 -11.37 14.85 -4.59
C SER A 99 -10.91 14.33 -5.96
N VAL A 100 -10.73 15.23 -6.93
CA VAL A 100 -10.26 14.87 -8.28
C VAL A 100 -8.86 14.24 -8.23
N ALA A 101 -7.99 14.73 -7.34
CA ALA A 101 -6.67 14.14 -7.14
C ALA A 101 -6.74 12.69 -6.62
N SER A 102 -7.67 12.39 -5.71
CA SER A 102 -7.90 11.04 -5.17
C SER A 102 -8.40 10.09 -6.25
N LEU A 103 -9.42 10.52 -6.99
CA LEU A 103 -9.97 9.77 -8.11
C LEU A 103 -8.91 9.52 -9.19
N ARG A 104 -8.07 10.51 -9.47
CA ARG A 104 -6.98 10.37 -10.44
C ARG A 104 -5.91 9.40 -9.98
N LEU A 105 -5.44 9.50 -8.74
CA LEU A 105 -4.48 8.56 -8.17
C LEU A 105 -5.01 7.14 -8.21
N PHE A 106 -6.22 6.92 -7.68
CA PHE A 106 -6.82 5.61 -7.68
C PHE A 106 -7.05 5.07 -9.11
N GLY A 107 -7.44 5.94 -10.05
CA GLY A 107 -7.57 5.59 -11.46
C GLY A 107 -6.25 5.16 -12.12
N ASP A 108 -5.14 5.82 -11.80
CA ASP A 108 -3.83 5.42 -12.33
C ASP A 108 -3.35 4.10 -11.71
N LEU A 109 -3.58 3.88 -10.42
CA LEU A 109 -3.23 2.61 -9.77
C LEU A 109 -4.11 1.45 -10.27
N ALA A 110 -5.41 1.67 -10.45
CA ALA A 110 -6.33 0.67 -11.02
C ALA A 110 -5.95 0.32 -12.47
N LEU A 111 -5.51 1.30 -13.27
CA LEU A 111 -5.05 1.05 -14.64
C LEU A 111 -3.75 0.26 -14.65
N ALA A 112 -2.79 0.61 -13.78
CA ALA A 112 -1.55 -0.13 -13.63
C ALA A 112 -1.81 -1.58 -13.22
N MET A 113 -2.68 -1.82 -12.24
CA MET A 113 -3.06 -3.17 -11.81
C MET A 113 -3.71 -3.98 -12.93
N ALA A 114 -4.65 -3.38 -13.68
CA ALA A 114 -5.30 -4.05 -14.80
C ALA A 114 -4.28 -4.48 -15.87
N TRP A 115 -3.34 -3.61 -16.19
CA TRP A 115 -2.29 -3.91 -17.16
C TRP A 115 -1.32 -4.99 -16.64
N LEU A 116 -0.77 -4.83 -15.43
CA LEU A 116 0.14 -5.79 -14.80
C LEU A 116 -0.48 -7.20 -14.75
N GLN A 117 -1.75 -7.28 -14.35
CA GLN A 117 -2.46 -8.56 -14.27
C GLN A 117 -2.59 -9.24 -15.64
N LEU A 118 -2.92 -8.49 -16.69
CA LEU A 118 -3.08 -9.05 -18.04
C LEU A 118 -1.75 -9.45 -18.68
N GLU A 119 -0.65 -8.83 -18.29
CA GLU A 119 0.71 -9.18 -18.72
C GLU A 119 1.33 -10.32 -17.89
N GLY A 120 0.64 -10.83 -16.86
CA GLY A 120 1.18 -11.86 -15.96
C GLY A 120 2.36 -11.35 -15.12
N LEU A 121 2.31 -10.06 -14.75
CA LEU A 121 3.30 -9.38 -13.93
C LEU A 121 2.80 -9.25 -12.48
N SER A 122 3.73 -8.98 -11.56
CA SER A 122 3.41 -8.78 -10.15
C SER A 122 2.47 -7.59 -9.98
N ILE A 123 1.38 -7.81 -9.24
CA ILE A 123 0.39 -6.78 -8.87
C ILE A 123 0.70 -6.11 -7.53
N GLU A 124 1.87 -6.38 -6.92
CA GLU A 124 2.28 -5.81 -5.64
C GLU A 124 2.88 -4.40 -5.77
N THR A 125 3.46 -4.06 -6.92
CA THR A 125 4.15 -2.78 -7.11
C THR A 125 3.26 -1.54 -6.91
N PRO A 126 1.95 -1.55 -7.23
CA PRO A 126 1.07 -0.42 -6.93
C PRO A 126 0.89 -0.16 -5.42
N SER A 127 0.86 -1.19 -4.58
CA SER A 127 0.78 -1.01 -3.12
C SER A 127 2.12 -0.59 -2.53
N GLN A 128 3.24 -1.09 -3.08
CA GLN A 128 4.59 -0.62 -2.77
C GLN A 128 4.76 0.86 -3.10
N TYR A 129 4.24 1.32 -4.23
CA TYR A 129 4.25 2.73 -4.61
C TYR A 129 3.50 3.61 -3.59
N LEU A 130 2.33 3.18 -3.08
CA LEU A 130 1.63 3.92 -2.03
C LEU A 130 2.40 3.95 -0.70
N ALA A 131 2.97 2.82 -0.29
CA ALA A 131 3.82 2.77 0.89
C ALA A 131 5.03 3.72 0.74
N MET A 132 5.63 3.77 -0.45
CA MET A 132 6.70 4.70 -0.80
C MET A 132 6.26 6.16 -0.66
N LEU A 133 5.10 6.54 -1.23
CA LEU A 133 4.57 7.90 -1.11
C LEU A 133 4.34 8.31 0.35
N ARG A 134 3.84 7.39 1.18
CA ARG A 134 3.57 7.65 2.60
C ARG A 134 4.85 7.91 3.40
N HIS A 135 5.90 7.13 3.13
CA HIS A 135 7.06 7.06 3.99
C HIS A 135 8.27 7.84 3.51
N ARG A 136 8.34 8.17 2.22
CA ARG A 136 9.39 9.01 1.63
C ARG A 136 8.87 10.40 1.37
N ARG A 137 9.77 11.37 1.37
CA ARG A 137 9.45 12.76 1.07
C ARG A 137 9.78 13.11 -0.38
N PRO A 138 9.09 14.08 -1.02
CA PRO A 138 9.37 14.49 -2.40
C PRO A 138 10.84 14.86 -2.64
N GLU A 139 11.51 15.46 -1.64
CA GLU A 139 12.91 15.89 -1.75
C GLU A 139 13.90 14.73 -1.92
N SER A 140 13.46 13.49 -1.63
CA SER A 140 14.26 12.28 -1.79
C SER A 140 14.25 11.71 -3.22
N PHE A 141 13.58 12.39 -4.15
CA PHE A 141 13.43 11.99 -5.55
C PHE A 141 14.02 13.04 -6.50
N PRO A 142 14.32 12.67 -7.76
CA PRO A 142 14.74 13.63 -8.78
C PRO A 142 13.80 14.82 -8.86
N GLU A 143 14.37 16.02 -9.01
CA GLU A 143 13.63 17.30 -9.07
C GLU A 143 12.82 17.65 -7.80
N GLY A 144 13.00 16.90 -6.71
CA GLY A 144 12.28 17.11 -5.47
C GLY A 144 10.78 16.83 -5.59
N ARG A 145 10.38 15.89 -6.46
CA ARG A 145 8.99 15.54 -6.74
C ARG A 145 8.79 14.03 -6.75
N TYR A 146 7.63 13.59 -6.28
CA TYR A 146 7.24 12.20 -6.48
C TYR A 146 7.12 11.89 -7.98
N PRO A 147 7.57 10.71 -8.44
CA PRO A 147 7.28 10.26 -9.80
C PRO A 147 5.78 10.00 -9.94
N LEU A 148 5.21 10.24 -11.12
CA LEU A 148 3.80 9.94 -11.39
C LEU A 148 3.56 8.42 -11.36
N PRO A 149 2.37 7.93 -10.93
CA PRO A 149 2.17 6.50 -10.68
C PRO A 149 2.45 5.62 -11.91
N LEU A 150 1.87 5.97 -13.07
CA LEU A 150 2.04 5.17 -14.30
C LEU A 150 3.51 5.11 -14.75
N ALA A 151 4.24 6.23 -14.65
CA ALA A 151 5.65 6.28 -15.02
C ALA A 151 6.53 5.49 -14.03
N ALA A 152 6.27 5.63 -12.72
CA ALA A 152 6.97 4.88 -11.68
C ALA A 152 6.79 3.37 -11.82
N LEU A 153 5.58 2.95 -12.22
CA LEU A 153 5.20 1.55 -12.41
C LEU A 153 5.51 1.03 -13.82
N GLY A 154 6.18 1.82 -14.66
CA GLY A 154 6.57 1.43 -16.03
C GLY A 154 5.40 1.07 -16.95
N VAL A 155 4.23 1.65 -16.72
CA VAL A 155 3.04 1.40 -17.53
C VAL A 155 3.20 2.12 -18.88
N PRO A 156 3.03 1.44 -20.03
CA PRO A 156 3.14 2.05 -21.35
C PRO A 156 2.12 3.17 -21.60
N ASP A 157 2.51 4.21 -22.35
CA ASP A 157 1.64 5.36 -22.65
C ASP A 157 0.38 4.97 -23.45
N ASP A 158 0.50 3.95 -24.31
CA ASP A 158 -0.56 3.43 -25.18
C ASP A 158 -1.49 2.42 -24.47
N VAL A 159 -1.28 2.17 -23.17
CA VAL A 159 -2.08 1.18 -22.41
C VAL A 159 -3.59 1.44 -22.49
N ARG A 160 -4.00 2.70 -22.65
CA ARG A 160 -5.41 3.10 -22.73
C ARG A 160 -6.05 2.77 -24.08
N GLU A 161 -5.25 2.48 -25.10
CA GLU A 161 -5.73 2.04 -26.43
C GLU A 161 -6.07 0.54 -26.44
N ARG A 162 -5.63 -0.20 -25.41
CA ARG A 162 -5.85 -1.65 -25.28
C ARG A 162 -7.20 -1.95 -24.65
N ALA A 163 -8.11 -2.48 -25.47
CA ALA A 163 -9.50 -2.72 -25.06
C ALA A 163 -9.62 -3.68 -23.87
N GLU A 164 -8.84 -4.75 -23.84
CA GLU A 164 -8.84 -5.74 -22.76
C GLU A 164 -8.41 -5.13 -21.41
N VAL A 165 -7.40 -4.24 -21.44
CA VAL A 165 -6.95 -3.53 -20.24
C VAL A 165 -8.03 -2.58 -19.76
N MET A 166 -8.64 -1.80 -20.67
CA MET A 166 -9.69 -0.85 -20.31
C MET A 166 -10.95 -1.53 -19.76
N VAL A 167 -11.28 -2.75 -20.22
CA VAL A 167 -12.36 -3.56 -19.64
C VAL A 167 -12.05 -3.95 -18.20
N LEU A 168 -10.85 -4.45 -17.91
CA LEU A 168 -10.47 -4.83 -16.55
C LEU A 168 -10.30 -3.61 -15.64
N TYR A 169 -9.68 -2.53 -16.14
CA TYR A 169 -9.62 -1.23 -15.47
C TYR A 169 -11.02 -0.74 -15.09
N GLY A 170 -11.97 -0.78 -16.03
CA GLY A 170 -13.36 -0.39 -15.76
C GLY A 170 -13.99 -1.20 -14.64
N LYS A 171 -13.75 -2.52 -14.59
CA LYS A 171 -14.22 -3.39 -13.51
C LYS A 171 -13.60 -3.02 -12.16
N ILE A 172 -12.29 -2.78 -12.11
CA ILE A 172 -11.58 -2.40 -10.88
C ILE A 172 -12.04 -1.00 -10.44
N PHE A 173 -11.78 0.01 -11.26
CA PHE A 173 -12.00 1.41 -10.92
C PHE A 173 -13.47 1.72 -10.63
N THR A 174 -14.38 1.34 -11.53
CA THR A 174 -15.79 1.73 -11.42
C THR A 174 -16.44 1.06 -10.22
N SER A 175 -16.20 -0.25 -10.00
CA SER A 175 -16.82 -0.94 -8.85
C SER A 175 -16.30 -0.40 -7.51
N SER A 176 -15.02 -0.04 -7.38
CA SER A 176 -14.51 0.61 -6.16
C SER A 176 -15.10 2.00 -5.97
N VAL A 177 -15.15 2.83 -7.02
CA VAL A 177 -15.70 4.20 -6.92
C VAL A 177 -17.20 4.15 -6.60
N VAL A 178 -17.94 3.20 -7.17
CA VAL A 178 -19.35 2.96 -6.83
C VAL A 178 -19.50 2.55 -5.37
N PHE A 179 -18.68 1.60 -4.89
CA PHE A 179 -18.69 1.20 -3.48
C PHE A 179 -18.43 2.39 -2.56
N VAL A 180 -17.36 3.16 -2.81
CA VAL A 180 -17.00 4.33 -1.99
C VAL A 180 -18.09 5.39 -2.04
N LEU A 181 -18.63 5.71 -3.21
CA LEU A 181 -19.72 6.68 -3.34
C LEU A 181 -20.95 6.24 -2.54
N LEU A 182 -21.35 4.97 -2.65
CA LEU A 182 -22.49 4.44 -1.92
C LEU A 182 -22.22 4.39 -0.41
N HIS A 183 -20.99 4.09 0.01
CA HIS A 183 -20.57 4.15 1.42
C HIS A 183 -20.78 5.56 1.99
N GLU A 184 -20.30 6.59 1.30
CA GLU A 184 -20.49 7.99 1.72
C GLU A 184 -21.96 8.42 1.68
N LEU A 185 -22.73 7.94 0.70
CA LEU A 185 -24.18 8.13 0.68
C LEU A 185 -24.85 7.39 1.84
N GLY A 186 -24.34 6.25 2.29
CA GLY A 186 -24.79 5.55 3.49
C GLY A 186 -24.65 6.41 4.74
N HIS A 187 -23.48 7.05 4.92
CA HIS A 187 -23.32 8.05 5.99
C HIS A 187 -24.34 9.18 5.89
N ALA A 188 -24.58 9.70 4.68
CA ALA A 188 -25.59 10.74 4.46
C ALA A 188 -27.01 10.25 4.77
N LEU A 189 -27.37 9.04 4.33
CA LEU A 189 -28.67 8.40 4.49
C LEU A 189 -29.00 8.29 5.97
N HIS A 190 -28.10 7.70 6.75
CA HIS A 190 -28.24 7.46 8.19
C HIS A 190 -27.96 8.69 9.04
N ARG A 191 -27.53 9.80 8.43
CA ARG A 191 -27.16 11.06 9.11
C ARG A 191 -26.09 10.82 10.17
N HIS A 192 -25.12 9.99 9.82
CA HIS A 192 -23.98 9.76 10.70
C HIS A 192 -23.28 11.09 10.97
N PRO A 193 -23.00 11.43 12.23
CA PRO A 193 -22.16 12.59 12.52
C PRO A 193 -20.77 12.32 11.95
N GLY A 194 -20.07 13.40 11.58
CA GLY A 194 -18.64 13.31 11.33
C GLY A 194 -17.92 12.77 12.58
N TYR A 195 -16.79 12.12 12.37
CA TYR A 195 -15.99 11.55 13.45
C TYR A 195 -15.42 12.66 14.34
N GLY A 196 -15.39 12.40 15.64
CA GLY A 196 -14.98 13.37 16.64
C GLY A 196 -15.15 12.85 18.07
N PRO A 197 -14.71 13.63 19.08
CA PRO A 197 -14.63 13.18 20.46
C PRO A 197 -15.99 12.81 21.09
N GLU A 198 -17.10 13.22 20.46
CA GLU A 198 -18.47 12.95 20.92
C GLU A 198 -19.04 11.64 20.37
N VAL A 199 -18.40 11.01 19.38
CA VAL A 199 -18.83 9.74 18.80
C VAL A 199 -18.09 8.61 19.49
N SER A 200 -18.81 7.74 20.22
CA SER A 200 -18.17 6.58 20.84
C SER A 200 -17.65 5.61 19.78
N ARG A 201 -16.63 4.81 20.11
CA ARG A 201 -16.08 3.80 19.17
C ARG A 201 -17.10 2.77 18.73
N GLU A 202 -17.98 2.37 19.63
CA GLU A 202 -19.06 1.44 19.31
C GLU A 202 -20.03 2.06 18.30
N ALA A 203 -20.34 3.35 18.46
CA ALA A 203 -21.16 4.08 17.50
C ALA A 203 -20.44 4.23 16.15
N ALA A 204 -19.17 4.64 16.15
CA ALA A 204 -18.33 4.72 14.95
C ALA A 204 -18.30 3.41 14.16
N ARG A 205 -18.06 2.27 14.83
CA ARG A 205 -18.06 0.94 14.20
C ARG A 205 -19.43 0.58 13.62
N ARG A 206 -20.51 0.91 14.33
CA ARG A 206 -21.87 0.70 13.83
C ARG A 206 -22.15 1.57 12.62
N HIS A 207 -21.73 2.84 12.62
CA HIS A 207 -21.92 3.76 11.50
C HIS A 207 -21.20 3.28 10.24
N GLU A 208 -19.94 2.82 10.37
CA GLU A 208 -19.21 2.21 9.25
C GLU A 208 -19.92 0.95 8.74
N ALA A 209 -20.37 0.08 9.64
CA ALA A 209 -21.09 -1.14 9.24
C ALA A 209 -22.42 -0.84 8.54
N GLU A 210 -23.17 0.16 9.00
CA GLU A 210 -24.43 0.61 8.37
C GLU A 210 -24.16 1.21 6.97
N ALA A 211 -23.08 1.97 6.80
CA ALA A 211 -22.68 2.52 5.51
C ALA A 211 -22.18 1.45 4.52
N ASP A 212 -21.33 0.53 5.00
CA ASP A 212 -20.84 -0.64 4.25
C ASP A 212 -22.03 -1.52 3.79
N ASP A 213 -22.99 -1.79 4.69
CA ASP A 213 -24.16 -2.62 4.42
C ASP A 213 -25.08 -2.00 3.37
N PHE A 214 -25.36 -0.69 3.49
CA PHE A 214 -26.10 0.06 2.49
C PHE A 214 -25.42 0.00 1.11
N ALA A 215 -24.10 0.19 1.06
CA ALA A 215 -23.35 0.14 -0.19
C ALA A 215 -23.45 -1.24 -0.86
N LEU A 216 -23.20 -2.30 -0.10
CA LEU A 216 -23.29 -3.67 -0.60
C LEU A 216 -24.72 -4.06 -1.01
N ASP A 217 -25.73 -3.58 -0.28
CA ASP A 217 -27.13 -3.84 -0.61
C ASP A 217 -27.57 -3.18 -1.93
N VAL A 218 -27.22 -1.90 -2.15
CA VAL A 218 -27.51 -1.23 -3.44
C VAL A 218 -26.75 -1.92 -4.59
N MET A 219 -25.47 -2.22 -4.41
CA MET A 219 -24.70 -2.95 -5.43
C MET A 219 -25.32 -4.32 -5.70
N ALA A 220 -25.78 -5.02 -4.67
CA ALA A 220 -26.49 -6.29 -4.81
C ALA A 220 -27.81 -6.11 -5.55
N ARG A 221 -28.61 -5.06 -5.29
CA ARG A 221 -29.85 -4.75 -6.05
C ARG A 221 -29.60 -4.44 -7.53
N LEU A 222 -28.42 -3.97 -7.87
CA LEU A 222 -27.99 -3.75 -9.25
C LEU A 222 -27.34 -4.98 -9.90
N ALA A 223 -27.08 -6.05 -9.15
CA ALA A 223 -26.21 -7.16 -9.57
C ALA A 223 -24.82 -6.65 -10.03
N TYR A 224 -24.33 -5.61 -9.36
CA TYR A 224 -23.07 -4.96 -9.68
C TYR A 224 -21.95 -5.62 -8.86
N PRO A 225 -21.03 -6.38 -9.48
CA PRO A 225 -20.03 -7.14 -8.73
C PRO A 225 -18.95 -6.20 -8.17
N PRO A 226 -18.65 -6.25 -6.85
CA PRO A 226 -17.70 -5.37 -6.18
C PRO A 226 -16.22 -5.78 -6.37
N LEU A 227 -15.81 -6.05 -7.62
CA LEU A 227 -14.51 -6.67 -7.92
C LEU A 227 -13.30 -5.81 -7.52
N GLY A 228 -13.44 -4.49 -7.52
CA GLY A 228 -12.37 -3.56 -7.15
C GLY A 228 -12.23 -3.32 -5.65
N MET A 229 -13.11 -3.86 -4.80
CA MET A 229 -13.02 -3.62 -3.35
C MET A 229 -11.72 -4.17 -2.76
N SER A 230 -11.28 -5.38 -3.16
CA SER A 230 -10.04 -5.95 -2.64
C SER A 230 -8.82 -5.09 -3.00
N VAL A 231 -8.78 -4.59 -4.24
CA VAL A 231 -7.77 -3.61 -4.69
C VAL A 231 -7.81 -2.34 -3.85
N PHE A 232 -8.98 -1.72 -3.71
CA PHE A 232 -9.14 -0.47 -2.95
C PHE A 232 -8.67 -0.62 -1.50
N PHE A 233 -9.11 -1.67 -0.80
CA PHE A 233 -8.71 -1.88 0.58
C PHE A 233 -7.25 -2.29 0.73
N THR A 234 -6.68 -3.01 -0.24
CA THR A 234 -5.24 -3.32 -0.25
C THR A 234 -4.41 -2.05 -0.34
N LEU A 235 -4.79 -1.13 -1.23
CA LEU A 235 -4.15 0.17 -1.37
C LEU A 235 -4.31 1.01 -0.10
N LEU A 236 -5.50 1.05 0.51
CA LEU A 236 -5.72 1.71 1.80
C LEU A 236 -4.87 1.10 2.92
N ALA A 237 -4.73 -0.21 3.00
CA ALA A 237 -3.93 -0.85 4.04
C ALA A 237 -2.44 -0.48 3.99
N HIS A 238 -1.92 -0.16 2.81
CA HIS A 238 -0.54 0.31 2.63
C HIS A 238 -0.41 1.82 2.86
N TRP A 239 -1.53 2.55 2.81
CA TRP A 239 -1.56 3.98 3.03
C TRP A 239 -1.95 4.39 4.45
N GLU A 240 -2.89 3.72 5.12
CA GLU A 240 -3.45 4.19 6.40
C GLU A 240 -2.47 4.01 7.57
N PRO A 241 -2.54 4.85 8.62
CA PRO A 241 -1.80 4.61 9.85
C PRO A 241 -2.24 3.31 10.53
N ASN A 242 -1.40 2.29 10.41
CA ASN A 242 -1.51 1.07 11.20
C ASN A 242 -1.00 1.24 12.65
N ARG A 243 -1.27 0.23 13.49
CA ARG A 243 -0.89 0.18 14.92
C ARG A 243 0.60 0.47 15.18
N TRP A 244 1.50 0.12 14.26
CA TRP A 244 2.94 0.29 14.41
C TRP A 244 3.41 1.74 14.26
N HIS A 245 2.59 2.62 13.68
CA HIS A 245 2.90 4.06 13.60
C HIS A 245 2.79 4.78 14.94
N PHE A 246 2.28 4.11 15.98
CA PHE A 246 1.97 4.71 17.27
C PHE A 246 2.87 4.15 18.36
N ALA A 247 3.24 5.01 19.31
CA ALA A 247 4.14 4.63 20.40
C ALA A 247 3.57 3.50 21.27
N ASP A 248 2.25 3.45 21.41
CA ASP A 248 1.53 2.41 22.12
C ASP A 248 0.09 2.24 21.60
N GLU A 249 -0.57 1.22 22.12
CA GLU A 249 -1.97 0.91 21.81
C GLU A 249 -2.93 2.04 22.21
N ALA A 250 -2.61 2.87 23.21
CA ALA A 250 -3.47 3.98 23.62
C ALA A 250 -3.43 5.14 22.58
N ALA A 251 -2.25 5.43 22.03
CA ALA A 251 -2.08 6.41 20.97
C ALA A 251 -2.75 5.95 19.65
N TYR A 252 -2.59 4.69 19.27
CA TYR A 252 -3.31 4.13 18.11
C TYR A 252 -4.82 4.24 18.29
N ARG A 253 -5.31 3.91 19.48
CA ARG A 253 -6.70 4.02 19.86
C ARG A 253 -7.25 5.45 19.83
N ALA A 254 -6.44 6.45 20.17
CA ALA A 254 -6.82 7.85 20.05
C ALA A 254 -6.95 8.23 18.57
N HIS A 255 -6.00 7.85 17.73
CA HIS A 255 -6.07 8.07 16.29
C HIS A 255 -7.32 7.44 15.66
N LEU A 256 -7.65 6.19 15.98
CA LEU A 256 -8.86 5.53 15.48
C LEU A 256 -10.16 6.24 15.89
N ALA A 257 -10.15 7.04 16.97
CA ALA A 257 -11.32 7.83 17.37
C ALA A 257 -11.48 9.12 16.54
N ASP A 258 -10.38 9.63 15.99
CA ASP A 258 -10.34 10.84 15.17
C ASP A 258 -10.40 10.53 13.66
N ALA A 259 -10.05 9.30 13.25
CA ALA A 259 -10.09 8.86 11.87
C ALA A 259 -11.53 8.81 11.33
N THR A 260 -11.74 9.28 10.09
CA THR A 260 -13.06 9.31 9.46
C THR A 260 -13.52 7.95 8.98
N HIS A 261 -12.66 7.11 8.43
CA HIS A 261 -13.04 5.76 7.99
C HIS A 261 -11.97 4.76 8.42
N PRO A 262 -11.86 4.46 9.73
CA PRO A 262 -10.78 3.63 10.23
C PRO A 262 -10.84 2.22 9.60
N LEU A 263 -9.81 1.89 8.83
CA LEU A 263 -9.65 0.56 8.26
C LEU A 263 -9.22 -0.43 9.36
N THR A 264 -10.19 -1.19 9.89
CA THR A 264 -9.95 -2.17 10.95
C THR A 264 -10.13 -3.59 10.44
N SER A 265 -9.44 -4.54 11.06
CA SER A 265 -9.60 -5.97 10.76
C SER A 265 -11.04 -6.46 10.97
N ASP A 266 -11.72 -5.98 12.01
CA ASP A 266 -13.13 -6.29 12.26
C ASP A 266 -14.04 -5.81 11.11
N ARG A 267 -13.82 -4.58 10.61
CA ARG A 267 -14.58 -4.04 9.46
C ARG A 267 -14.35 -4.90 8.21
N LEU A 268 -13.10 -5.24 7.89
CA LEU A 268 -12.77 -6.07 6.73
C LEU A 268 -13.38 -7.48 6.83
N ARG A 269 -13.38 -8.11 8.01
CA ARG A 269 -14.07 -9.40 8.22
C ARG A 269 -15.58 -9.29 8.01
N GLY A 270 -16.19 -8.19 8.49
CA GLY A 270 -17.60 -7.91 8.27
C GLY A 270 -17.93 -7.80 6.78
N LEU A 271 -17.14 -7.02 6.04
CA LEU A 271 -17.27 -6.89 4.58
C LEU A 271 -17.09 -8.23 3.86
N ALA A 272 -16.07 -9.01 4.19
CA ALA A 272 -15.85 -10.33 3.60
C ALA A 272 -17.07 -11.26 3.82
N ALA A 273 -17.59 -11.33 5.05
CA ALA A 273 -18.78 -12.13 5.36
C ALA A 273 -20.02 -11.65 4.58
N ALA A 274 -20.23 -10.34 4.53
CA ALA A 274 -21.33 -9.70 3.82
C ALA A 274 -21.30 -9.96 2.30
N LEU A 275 -20.10 -10.02 1.70
CA LEU A 275 -19.90 -10.37 0.30
C LEU A 275 -20.27 -11.83 0.03
N SER A 276 -19.76 -12.76 0.85
CA SER A 276 -20.05 -14.19 0.71
C SER A 276 -21.54 -14.49 0.90
N GLU A 277 -22.22 -13.81 1.82
CA GLU A 277 -23.66 -13.95 2.04
C GLU A 277 -24.48 -13.50 0.82
N ARG A 278 -24.06 -12.40 0.16
CA ARG A 278 -24.76 -11.79 -0.98
C ARG A 278 -24.26 -12.25 -2.35
N ARG A 279 -23.35 -13.23 -2.43
CA ARG A 279 -22.68 -13.63 -3.68
C ARG A 279 -23.64 -13.96 -4.83
N ASP A 280 -24.78 -14.59 -4.55
CA ASP A 280 -25.77 -14.95 -5.57
C ASP A 280 -26.44 -13.70 -6.15
N ALA A 281 -26.65 -12.68 -5.34
CA ALA A 281 -27.20 -11.40 -5.79
C ALA A 281 -26.23 -10.70 -6.74
N PHE A 282 -24.93 -10.68 -6.43
CA PHE A 282 -23.92 -10.10 -7.32
C PHE A 282 -23.76 -10.88 -8.62
N ALA A 283 -23.84 -12.21 -8.58
CA ALA A 283 -23.61 -13.07 -9.74
C ALA A 283 -24.79 -13.13 -10.72
N ARG A 284 -26.01 -12.72 -10.33
CA ARG A 284 -27.24 -13.03 -11.09
C ARG A 284 -27.32 -12.44 -12.50
N ALA A 285 -26.60 -11.35 -12.78
CA ALA A 285 -26.59 -10.71 -14.10
C ALA A 285 -25.49 -11.26 -15.02
N GLU A 286 -24.59 -12.10 -14.50
CA GLU A 286 -23.47 -12.65 -15.26
C GLU A 286 -23.91 -13.89 -16.07
N PRO A 287 -23.49 -14.01 -17.34
CA PRO A 287 -23.82 -15.18 -18.16
C PRO A 287 -23.36 -16.51 -17.56
N ASP A 288 -22.20 -16.51 -16.92
CA ASP A 288 -21.66 -17.65 -16.17
C ASP A 288 -21.84 -17.40 -14.68
N PHE A 289 -23.01 -17.76 -14.17
CA PHE A 289 -23.38 -17.57 -12.77
C PHE A 289 -22.44 -18.28 -11.79
N ALA A 290 -21.98 -19.49 -12.13
CA ALA A 290 -21.11 -20.28 -11.26
C ALA A 290 -19.72 -19.63 -11.13
N ALA A 291 -19.10 -19.30 -12.27
CA ALA A 291 -17.81 -18.62 -12.27
C ALA A 291 -17.90 -17.22 -11.64
N ALA A 292 -19.03 -16.51 -11.80
CA ALA A 292 -19.26 -15.23 -11.15
C ALA A 292 -19.32 -15.36 -9.63
N ARG A 293 -20.02 -16.37 -9.10
CA ARG A 293 -20.03 -16.65 -7.65
C ARG A 293 -18.63 -16.93 -7.10
N GLU A 294 -17.86 -17.76 -7.78
CA GLU A 294 -16.48 -18.07 -7.38
C GLU A 294 -15.60 -16.81 -7.36
N ARG A 295 -15.78 -15.90 -8.32
CA ARG A 295 -15.07 -14.60 -8.30
C ARG A 295 -15.45 -13.76 -7.09
N ILE A 296 -16.73 -13.72 -6.70
CA ILE A 296 -17.17 -12.96 -5.51
C ILE A 296 -16.61 -13.59 -4.22
N ASP A 297 -16.65 -14.91 -4.10
CA ASP A 297 -16.05 -15.61 -2.96
C ASP A 297 -14.52 -15.35 -2.92
N GLY A 298 -13.85 -15.29 -4.07
CA GLY A 298 -12.43 -14.90 -4.17
C GLY A 298 -12.15 -13.49 -3.64
N VAL A 299 -12.98 -12.50 -3.98
CA VAL A 299 -12.86 -11.13 -3.45
C VAL A 299 -13.10 -11.10 -1.94
N ALA A 300 -14.09 -11.85 -1.44
CA ALA A 300 -14.35 -11.98 -0.01
C ALA A 300 -13.15 -12.58 0.74
N ASP A 301 -12.56 -13.64 0.18
CA ASP A 301 -11.37 -14.28 0.75
C ASP A 301 -10.15 -13.35 0.74
N GLU A 302 -9.94 -12.56 -0.32
CA GLU A 302 -8.88 -11.54 -0.38
C GLU A 302 -9.03 -10.48 0.71
N ILE A 303 -10.24 -9.94 0.88
CA ILE A 303 -10.54 -8.96 1.93
C ILE A 303 -10.38 -9.58 3.32
N GLY A 304 -10.79 -10.84 3.51
CA GLY A 304 -10.60 -11.59 4.75
C GLY A 304 -9.13 -11.80 5.09
N ARG A 305 -8.28 -12.14 4.10
CA ARG A 305 -6.82 -12.25 4.28
C ARG A 305 -6.21 -10.91 4.67
N LEU A 306 -6.61 -9.82 4.02
CA LEU A 306 -6.16 -8.48 4.35
C LEU A 306 -6.48 -8.11 5.81
N ALA A 307 -7.62 -8.56 6.34
CA ALA A 307 -7.95 -8.39 7.76
C ALA A 307 -6.92 -9.07 8.69
N GLY A 308 -6.43 -10.25 8.30
CA GLY A 308 -5.32 -10.93 8.99
C GLY A 308 -4.02 -10.12 8.94
N PHE A 309 -3.70 -9.54 7.77
CA PHE A 309 -2.52 -8.70 7.61
C PHE A 309 -2.56 -7.45 8.49
N LEU A 310 -3.73 -6.85 8.70
CA LEU A 310 -3.88 -5.69 9.59
C LEU A 310 -3.66 -6.01 11.07
N ASP A 311 -3.93 -7.25 11.49
CA ASP A 311 -3.70 -7.71 12.87
C ASP A 311 -2.28 -8.24 13.09
N ASP A 312 -1.59 -8.65 12.02
CA ASP A 312 -0.24 -9.17 12.06
C ASP A 312 0.81 -8.04 12.19
N ARG A 313 1.52 -8.05 13.31
CA ARG A 313 2.51 -7.01 13.61
C ARG A 313 3.68 -7.01 12.63
N ASP A 314 4.18 -8.19 12.27
CA ASP A 314 5.40 -8.31 11.46
C ASP A 314 5.13 -7.86 10.03
N ILE A 315 3.93 -8.13 9.52
CA ILE A 315 3.47 -7.62 8.22
C ILE A 315 3.33 -6.08 8.26
N GLN A 316 2.70 -5.52 9.30
CA GLN A 316 2.53 -4.06 9.41
C GLN A 316 3.88 -3.34 9.54
N GLU A 317 4.84 -3.91 10.25
CA GLU A 317 6.21 -3.40 10.30
C GLU A 317 6.91 -3.55 8.95
N GLY A 318 6.72 -4.68 8.27
CA GLY A 318 7.21 -4.95 6.92
C GLY A 318 6.74 -3.89 5.91
N ILE A 319 5.46 -3.49 5.92
CA ILE A 319 4.92 -2.44 5.04
C ILE A 319 5.64 -1.10 5.26
N VAL A 320 5.92 -0.73 6.52
CA VAL A 320 6.64 0.51 6.83
C VAL A 320 8.08 0.46 6.33
N ARG A 321 8.78 -0.66 6.57
CA ARG A 321 10.15 -0.85 6.08
C ARG A 321 10.21 -0.84 4.56
N LEU A 322 9.29 -1.56 3.92
CA LEU A 322 9.11 -1.58 2.47
C LEU A 322 8.90 -0.18 1.92
N GLY A 323 7.97 0.61 2.46
CA GLY A 323 7.73 1.98 2.00
C GLY A 323 8.95 2.90 2.13
N ARG A 324 9.74 2.74 3.20
CA ARG A 324 10.99 3.51 3.38
C ARG A 324 12.09 3.09 2.40
N ALA A 325 12.16 1.80 2.08
CA ALA A 325 13.16 1.19 1.23
C ALA A 325 12.82 1.15 -0.25
N THR A 326 11.56 1.40 -0.62
CA THR A 326 11.12 1.40 -2.01
C THR A 326 11.74 2.56 -2.78
N GLU A 327 12.38 2.24 -3.89
CA GLU A 327 12.88 3.20 -4.88
C GLU A 327 12.13 3.07 -6.20
N PRO A 328 12.06 4.10 -7.06
CA PRO A 328 11.34 4.00 -8.33
C PRO A 328 11.81 2.86 -9.24
N ALA A 329 13.09 2.48 -9.16
CA ALA A 329 13.62 1.34 -9.90
C ALA A 329 12.98 0.01 -9.49
N VAL A 330 12.63 -0.17 -8.20
CA VAL A 330 12.01 -1.41 -7.71
C VAL A 330 10.54 -1.54 -8.04
N LEU A 331 9.93 -0.46 -8.53
CA LEU A 331 8.53 -0.45 -8.93
C LEU A 331 8.32 -0.88 -10.38
N GLN A 332 9.41 -1.09 -11.11
CA GLN A 332 9.32 -1.48 -12.51
C GLN A 332 8.60 -2.83 -12.67
N PRO A 333 7.89 -2.99 -13.80
CA PRO A 333 7.15 -4.21 -14.12
C PRO A 333 8.08 -5.44 -14.07
N ARG A 334 7.67 -6.49 -13.36
CA ARG A 334 8.41 -7.75 -13.23
C ARG A 334 7.47 -8.90 -12.98
N ARG A 335 7.88 -10.13 -13.29
CA ARG A 335 7.13 -11.34 -12.92
C ARG A 335 7.22 -11.59 -11.43
N GLU A 336 6.26 -12.34 -10.91
CA GLU A 336 6.32 -12.82 -9.53
C GLU A 336 7.58 -13.66 -9.31
N GLY A 337 8.33 -13.35 -8.25
CA GLY A 337 9.60 -14.00 -7.93
C GLY A 337 10.80 -13.56 -8.78
N GLU A 338 10.61 -12.71 -9.79
CA GLU A 338 11.72 -12.14 -10.55
C GLU A 338 12.54 -11.18 -9.69
N LEU A 339 13.86 -11.30 -9.78
CA LEU A 339 14.78 -10.48 -8.99
C LEU A 339 14.80 -9.04 -9.52
N VAL A 340 14.90 -8.10 -8.58
CA VAL A 340 15.00 -6.67 -8.89
C VAL A 340 16.46 -6.28 -9.19
N ILE A 341 17.42 -7.11 -8.80
CA ILE A 341 18.85 -6.88 -9.03
C ILE A 341 19.33 -7.68 -10.24
N ASP A 342 20.05 -7.02 -11.15
CA ASP A 342 20.71 -7.68 -12.27
C ASP A 342 21.86 -8.56 -11.76
N PRO A 343 21.94 -9.84 -12.16
CA PRO A 343 23.05 -10.70 -11.77
C PRO A 343 24.38 -10.19 -12.32
N ALA A 344 25.44 -10.24 -11.50
CA ALA A 344 26.80 -9.95 -11.95
C ALA A 344 27.59 -11.24 -12.19
N VAL A 345 28.31 -11.28 -13.33
CA VAL A 345 29.27 -12.34 -13.62
C VAL A 345 30.52 -12.12 -12.77
N ALA A 346 30.87 -13.11 -11.96
CA ALA A 346 32.05 -13.05 -11.12
C ALA A 346 33.35 -13.08 -11.95
N ALA A 347 34.33 -12.25 -11.58
CA ALA A 347 35.71 -12.50 -11.96
C ALA A 347 36.22 -13.75 -11.22
N ALA A 348 36.69 -14.76 -11.96
CA ALA A 348 37.11 -16.04 -11.39
C ALA A 348 38.19 -15.86 -10.31
N GLY A 349 38.00 -16.52 -9.16
CA GLY A 349 38.97 -16.54 -8.05
C GLY A 349 39.06 -15.24 -7.24
N GLN A 350 38.05 -14.36 -7.34
CA GLN A 350 38.00 -13.13 -6.54
C GLN A 350 36.85 -13.22 -5.51
N PRO A 351 37.16 -13.29 -4.19
CA PRO A 351 36.13 -13.23 -3.17
C PRO A 351 35.46 -11.86 -3.16
N PHE A 352 34.20 -11.83 -2.71
CA PHE A 352 33.36 -10.63 -2.65
C PHE A 352 33.07 -9.98 -4.01
N ALA A 353 32.97 -10.77 -5.08
CA ALA A 353 32.57 -10.33 -6.41
C ALA A 353 31.62 -11.36 -7.02
N GLY A 354 30.52 -10.97 -7.67
CA GLY A 354 29.51 -11.84 -8.27
C GLY A 354 28.16 -11.84 -7.55
N THR A 355 27.30 -12.76 -7.95
CA THR A 355 25.95 -12.94 -7.38
C THR A 355 25.97 -14.01 -6.29
N PHE A 356 25.28 -13.71 -5.19
CA PHE A 356 25.16 -14.56 -4.02
C PHE A 356 23.69 -14.66 -3.60
N GLN A 357 23.30 -15.84 -3.14
CA GLN A 357 22.00 -16.13 -2.54
C GLN A 357 22.20 -16.77 -1.19
N GLY A 358 21.37 -16.44 -0.21
CA GLY A 358 21.39 -17.14 1.06
C GLY A 358 20.37 -16.60 2.05
N THR A 359 20.76 -16.49 3.31
CA THR A 359 19.90 -15.99 4.38
C THR A 359 20.48 -14.76 5.08
N LEU A 360 19.58 -13.84 5.40
CA LEU A 360 19.79 -12.73 6.32
C LEU A 360 18.99 -13.04 7.58
N GLY A 361 19.67 -13.23 8.70
CA GLY A 361 19.05 -13.68 9.95
C GLY A 361 19.28 -12.73 11.11
N ASP A 362 18.38 -12.80 12.09
CA ASP A 362 18.54 -12.23 13.43
C ASP A 362 17.87 -13.14 14.48
N ALA A 363 17.69 -12.65 15.71
CA ALA A 363 17.06 -13.42 16.79
C ALA A 363 15.56 -13.74 16.55
N SER A 364 14.91 -13.08 15.58
CA SER A 364 13.51 -13.27 15.23
C SER A 364 13.29 -14.28 14.10
N GLY A 365 14.30 -14.52 13.25
CA GLY A 365 14.21 -15.50 12.17
C GLY A 365 15.22 -15.25 11.06
N GLU A 366 15.03 -15.94 9.94
CA GLU A 366 15.87 -15.82 8.74
C GLU A 366 15.01 -15.52 7.51
N LEU A 367 15.51 -14.64 6.64
CA LEU A 367 14.88 -14.26 5.38
C LEU A 367 15.79 -14.62 4.21
N PRO A 368 15.24 -15.09 3.08
CA PRO A 368 16.04 -15.28 1.87
C PRO A 368 16.58 -13.92 1.40
N VAL A 369 17.86 -13.88 1.06
CA VAL A 369 18.53 -12.67 0.57
C VAL A 369 19.31 -12.97 -0.70
N TRP A 370 19.30 -12.00 -1.59
CA TRP A 370 20.10 -11.95 -2.80
C TRP A 370 21.06 -10.77 -2.69
N LEU A 371 22.32 -10.98 -3.04
CA LEU A 371 23.38 -9.98 -2.96
C LEU A 371 24.23 -10.05 -4.24
N VAL A 372 24.37 -8.93 -4.92
CA VAL A 372 25.28 -8.76 -6.06
C VAL A 372 26.41 -7.86 -5.62
N LEU A 373 27.66 -8.33 -5.73
CA LEU A 373 28.86 -7.60 -5.37
C LEU A 373 29.74 -7.34 -6.61
N GLU A 374 30.21 -6.10 -6.73
CA GLU A 374 31.24 -5.70 -7.69
C GLU A 374 32.50 -5.28 -6.94
N ARG A 375 33.64 -5.88 -7.30
CA ARG A 375 34.93 -5.61 -6.62
C ARG A 375 35.95 -5.02 -7.58
N GLN A 376 36.56 -3.91 -7.17
CA GLN A 376 37.67 -3.26 -7.87
C GLN A 376 38.84 -3.04 -6.90
N GLY A 377 39.85 -3.91 -6.99
CA GLY A 377 40.95 -3.93 -6.02
C GLY A 377 40.44 -4.32 -4.62
N ASP A 378 40.66 -3.45 -3.65
CA ASP A 378 40.15 -3.64 -2.28
C ASP A 378 38.75 -3.06 -2.08
N ARG A 379 38.23 -2.25 -3.00
CA ARG A 379 36.90 -1.67 -2.88
C ARG A 379 35.84 -2.64 -3.38
N VAL A 380 34.74 -2.75 -2.63
CA VAL A 380 33.56 -3.53 -2.98
C VAL A 380 32.35 -2.63 -2.91
N GLN A 381 31.54 -2.67 -3.95
CA GLN A 381 30.19 -2.10 -3.96
C GLN A 381 29.20 -3.23 -4.22
N GLY A 382 27.95 -3.06 -3.82
CA GLY A 382 26.94 -4.06 -4.09
C GLY A 382 25.53 -3.61 -3.82
N VAL A 383 24.61 -4.46 -4.25
CA VAL A 383 23.17 -4.28 -4.06
C VAL A 383 22.60 -5.58 -3.51
N PHE A 384 21.72 -5.49 -2.54
CA PHE A 384 21.02 -6.65 -1.98
C PHE A 384 19.52 -6.45 -1.91
N THR A 385 18.78 -7.55 -1.85
CA THR A 385 17.34 -7.54 -1.57
C THR A 385 16.94 -8.80 -0.82
N TYR A 386 16.03 -8.64 0.13
CA TYR A 386 15.36 -9.75 0.83
C TYR A 386 13.82 -9.63 0.73
N GLY A 387 13.35 -8.99 -0.35
CA GLY A 387 11.92 -8.80 -0.62
C GLY A 387 11.29 -7.53 -0.05
N LEU A 388 12.00 -6.76 0.79
CA LEU A 388 11.51 -5.48 1.34
C LEU A 388 12.10 -4.22 0.70
N GLY A 389 12.76 -4.34 -0.46
CA GLY A 389 13.38 -3.21 -1.18
C GLY A 389 14.79 -3.54 -1.68
N LEU A 390 15.50 -2.51 -2.13
CA LEU A 390 16.91 -2.60 -2.52
C LEU A 390 17.78 -1.93 -1.46
N GLY A 391 18.73 -2.70 -0.94
CA GLY A 391 19.79 -2.18 -0.11
C GLY A 391 21.08 -2.02 -0.90
N HIS A 392 21.88 -1.04 -0.55
CA HIS A 392 23.20 -0.80 -1.13
C HIS A 392 24.28 -1.06 -0.10
N LEU A 393 25.42 -1.56 -0.55
CA LEU A 393 26.58 -1.87 0.27
C LEU A 393 27.81 -1.24 -0.36
N GLU A 394 28.63 -0.56 0.45
CA GLU A 394 29.96 -0.09 0.04
C GLU A 394 30.98 -0.42 1.13
N GLY A 395 32.14 -0.93 0.75
CA GLY A 395 33.14 -1.38 1.70
C GLY A 395 34.53 -1.59 1.12
N GLU A 396 35.42 -2.01 2.01
CA GLU A 396 36.81 -2.32 1.68
C GLU A 396 37.21 -3.68 2.25
N VAL A 397 37.99 -4.44 1.47
CA VAL A 397 38.56 -5.71 1.88
C VAL A 397 39.86 -5.46 2.64
N GLN A 398 39.89 -5.85 3.91
CA GLN A 398 41.04 -5.72 4.79
C GLN A 398 41.33 -7.08 5.43
N ALA A 399 42.56 -7.57 5.27
CA ALA A 399 42.98 -8.87 5.81
C ALA A 399 42.03 -10.04 5.45
N GLY A 400 41.49 -10.04 4.22
CA GLY A 400 40.59 -11.09 3.72
C GLY A 400 39.13 -10.96 4.17
N ARG A 401 38.77 -9.88 4.86
CA ARG A 401 37.40 -9.59 5.33
C ARG A 401 36.88 -8.35 4.65
N LEU A 402 35.62 -8.38 4.21
CA LEU A 402 34.95 -7.20 3.70
C LEU A 402 34.32 -6.45 4.87
N HIS A 403 34.82 -5.26 5.16
CA HIS A 403 34.19 -4.31 6.07
C HIS A 403 33.35 -3.34 5.25
N PHE A 404 32.07 -3.20 5.56
CA PHE A 404 31.17 -2.40 4.73
C PHE A 404 30.20 -1.56 5.55
N GLY A 405 29.78 -0.45 4.96
CA GLY A 405 28.54 0.24 5.30
C GLY A 405 27.43 -0.26 4.39
N TRP A 406 26.21 -0.33 4.91
CA TRP A 406 25.02 -0.66 4.14
C TRP A 406 23.93 0.39 4.36
N THR A 407 23.07 0.53 3.37
CA THR A 407 21.85 1.37 3.42
C THR A 407 20.68 0.59 2.85
N LEU A 408 19.49 0.80 3.38
CA LEU A 408 18.23 0.26 2.87
C LEU A 408 17.14 1.31 3.12
N GLY A 409 16.84 2.10 2.09
CA GLY A 409 15.98 3.27 2.24
C GLY A 409 16.56 4.30 3.20
N LEU A 410 15.88 4.49 4.34
CA LEU A 410 16.31 5.40 5.41
C LEU A 410 17.15 4.71 6.50
N GLU A 411 17.28 3.39 6.43
CA GLU A 411 18.06 2.61 7.38
C GLU A 411 19.49 2.48 6.89
N GLN A 412 20.43 2.42 7.82
CA GLN A 412 21.85 2.25 7.53
C GLN A 412 22.56 1.57 8.69
N GLY A 413 23.70 0.97 8.38
CA GLY A 413 24.54 0.33 9.38
C GLY A 413 25.88 -0.10 8.84
N LEU A 414 26.59 -0.89 9.64
CA LEU A 414 27.86 -1.49 9.25
C LEU A 414 27.72 -3.02 9.22
N GLY A 415 28.68 -3.68 8.59
CA GLY A 415 28.76 -5.12 8.61
C GLY A 415 30.14 -5.63 8.25
N LEU A 416 30.28 -6.94 8.39
CA LEU A 416 31.50 -7.68 8.12
C LEU A 416 31.14 -8.99 7.41
N LEU A 417 31.80 -9.28 6.29
CA LEU A 417 31.70 -10.57 5.59
C LEU A 417 33.08 -11.23 5.49
N GLU A 418 33.12 -12.53 5.70
CA GLU A 418 34.30 -13.38 5.54
C GLU A 418 34.03 -14.42 4.45
N ALA A 419 34.97 -14.57 3.53
CA ALA A 419 34.90 -15.62 2.51
C ALA A 419 35.41 -16.95 3.08
N ALA A 420 34.74 -18.04 2.77
CA ALA A 420 35.27 -19.38 3.02
C ALA A 420 36.44 -19.68 2.09
N ALA A 421 37.19 -20.75 2.38
CA ALA A 421 38.40 -21.12 1.64
C ALA A 421 38.17 -21.44 0.14
N ASP A 422 36.92 -21.70 -0.26
CA ASP A 422 36.52 -21.99 -1.63
C ASP A 422 36.03 -20.75 -2.40
N ASP A 423 36.00 -19.57 -1.77
CA ASP A 423 35.44 -18.30 -2.29
C ASP A 423 33.97 -18.39 -2.76
N GLY A 424 33.31 -19.55 -2.57
CA GLY A 424 31.94 -19.83 -2.97
C GLY A 424 30.93 -19.53 -1.86
N ARG A 425 31.42 -19.23 -0.65
CA ARG A 425 30.59 -18.98 0.52
C ARG A 425 31.05 -17.73 1.26
N LEU A 426 30.12 -16.86 1.63
CA LEU A 426 30.35 -15.74 2.52
C LEU A 426 29.51 -15.93 3.78
N HIS A 427 30.09 -15.61 4.94
CA HIS A 427 29.36 -15.58 6.21
C HIS A 427 29.79 -14.33 6.98
N GLY A 428 28.94 -13.81 7.84
CA GLY A 428 29.29 -12.61 8.57
C GLY A 428 28.18 -12.02 9.42
N SER A 429 28.38 -10.77 9.81
CA SER A 429 27.47 -10.03 10.68
C SER A 429 27.06 -8.70 10.07
N TRP A 430 25.91 -8.21 10.50
CA TRP A 430 25.49 -6.83 10.26
C TRP A 430 25.00 -6.19 11.55
N GLY A 431 25.12 -4.88 11.62
CA GLY A 431 24.62 -4.07 12.70
C GLY A 431 23.96 -2.80 12.19
N ARG A 432 23.36 -2.05 13.12
CA ARG A 432 22.65 -0.79 12.84
C ARG A 432 23.51 0.40 13.20
N GLU A 433 23.33 1.49 12.46
CA GLU A 433 24.04 2.75 12.64
C GLU A 433 25.58 2.58 12.63
N ARG A 434 26.20 2.52 13.82
CA ARG A 434 27.65 2.41 14.01
C ARG A 434 28.09 1.02 14.48
N SER A 435 27.15 0.12 14.73
CA SER A 435 27.44 -1.26 15.09
C SER A 435 27.57 -2.12 13.83
N ALA A 436 28.41 -3.16 13.91
CA ALA A 436 28.62 -4.12 12.83
C ALA A 436 28.04 -5.51 13.13
N ASP A 437 27.48 -5.74 14.33
CA ASP A 437 27.13 -7.08 14.81
C ASP A 437 25.87 -7.14 15.71
N ASP A 438 25.15 -6.04 15.91
CA ASP A 438 23.93 -6.01 16.74
C ASP A 438 22.63 -6.23 15.94
N GLY A 439 22.73 -6.35 14.62
CA GLY A 439 21.62 -6.54 13.70
C GLY A 439 21.34 -8.01 13.44
N GLY A 440 22.39 -8.81 13.23
CA GLY A 440 22.28 -10.25 12.99
C GLY A 440 23.40 -10.80 12.12
N HIS A 441 23.10 -11.83 11.33
CA HIS A 441 24.08 -12.58 10.53
C HIS A 441 23.70 -12.68 9.04
N TRP A 442 24.72 -12.93 8.23
CA TRP A 442 24.62 -13.26 6.81
C TRP A 442 25.19 -14.67 6.60
N GLU A 443 24.50 -15.49 5.82
CA GLU A 443 25.00 -16.75 5.27
C GLU A 443 24.69 -16.78 3.77
N LEU A 444 25.70 -16.79 2.91
CA LEU A 444 25.55 -16.51 1.48
C LEU A 444 26.36 -17.47 0.63
N TRP A 445 25.72 -18.08 -0.37
CA TRP A 445 26.35 -18.97 -1.33
C TRP A 445 26.37 -18.31 -2.70
N ARG A 446 27.48 -18.45 -3.41
CA ARG A 446 27.65 -17.93 -4.76
C ARG A 446 26.72 -18.66 -5.72
N GLU A 447 26.02 -17.90 -6.55
CA GLU A 447 25.22 -18.45 -7.64
C GLU A 447 26.12 -18.73 -8.85
N GLU A 448 26.03 -19.96 -9.39
CA GLU A 448 26.63 -20.30 -10.67
C GLU A 448 25.65 -19.91 -11.77
N LEU A 449 25.88 -18.75 -12.39
CA LEU A 449 25.14 -18.35 -13.59
C LEU A 449 25.66 -19.18 -14.77
N GLU A 450 24.82 -20.08 -15.29
CA GLU A 450 25.11 -20.92 -16.46
C GLU A 450 25.21 -20.13 -17.78
#